data_AF-A0A843IU88-F1
#
_entry.id   AF-A0A843IU88-F1
#
_cell.length_a   1.000
_cell.length_b   1.000
_cell.length_c   1.000
_cell.angle_alpha   90.00
_cell.angle_beta   90.00
_cell.angle_gamma   90.00
#
_symmetry.space_group_name_H-M   'P 1'
#
loop_
_entity.id
_entity.type
_entity.pdbx_description
1 polymer ?
#
loop_
_entity_poly.entity_id
_entity_poly.type
_entity_poly.pdbx_seq_one_letter_code
_entity_poly.pdbx_strand_id
1 'polypeptide(L)' 'MTNKVTRYELLGKTVMTGNGNVLGTLEEVVIDTETGEMKYILVRGDNPVGQKIDSKGRAVYSFSRMIVGDKNVTVS' A
#
# COMPACT_ATOMS: atom_id res chain seq x y z
N MET A 1 2.86 2.17 22.84
CA MET A 1 2.49 1.88 21.43
C MET A 1 3.12 2.95 20.57
N THR A 2 3.91 2.56 19.59
CA THR A 2 4.64 3.52 18.75
C THR A 2 3.71 3.91 17.60
N ASN A 3 3.27 5.18 17.55
CA ASN A 3 2.39 5.71 16.49
C ASN A 3 3.14 5.98 15.16
N LYS A 4 4.17 5.17 14.86
CA LYS A 4 5.04 5.33 13.70
C LYS A 4 5.44 3.97 13.17
N VAL A 5 5.60 3.91 11.86
CA VAL A 5 6.10 2.76 11.13
C VAL A 5 7.12 3.27 10.12
N THR A 6 8.17 2.50 9.88
CA THR A 6 9.16 2.80 8.84
C THR A 6 8.75 2.15 7.53
N ARG A 7 9.30 2.65 6.42
CA ARG A 7 9.12 2.01 5.10
C ARG A 7 9.51 0.53 5.13
N TYR A 8 10.62 0.19 5.77
CA TYR A 8 11.10 -1.19 5.85
C TYR A 8 10.12 -2.12 6.56
N GLU A 9 9.43 -1.61 7.57
CA GLU A 9 8.39 -2.37 8.27
C GLU A 9 7.13 -2.55 7.41
N LEU A 10 6.88 -1.71 6.40
CA LEU A 10 5.70 -1.84 5.52
C LEU A 10 5.91 -2.84 4.38
N LEU A 11 7.10 -2.87 3.79
CA LEU A 11 7.37 -3.67 2.60
C LEU A 11 7.16 -5.17 2.88
N GLY A 12 6.59 -5.88 1.91
CA GLY A 12 6.32 -7.32 2.01
C GLY A 12 5.03 -7.68 2.76
N LYS A 13 4.37 -6.71 3.41
CA LYS A 13 3.05 -6.96 4.03
C LYS A 13 1.98 -7.17 2.98
N THR A 14 0.99 -8.00 3.33
CA THR A 14 -0.21 -8.18 2.52
C THR A 14 -1.09 -6.93 2.62
N VAL A 15 -1.41 -6.33 1.49
CA VAL A 15 -2.34 -5.20 1.42
C VAL A 15 -3.76 -5.73 1.25
N MET A 16 -4.69 -5.20 2.04
CA MET A 16 -6.09 -5.57 2.02
C MET A 16 -7.00 -4.34 2.06
N THR A 17 -8.20 -4.45 1.51
CA THR A 17 -9.24 -3.42 1.68
C THR A 17 -9.89 -3.53 3.06
N GLY A 18 -10.58 -2.47 3.50
CA GLY A 18 -11.34 -2.48 4.76
C GLY A 18 -12.40 -3.58 4.90
N ASN A 19 -12.90 -4.14 3.78
CA ASN A 19 -13.83 -5.28 3.77
C ASN A 19 -13.14 -6.65 3.62
N GLY A 20 -11.81 -6.71 3.71
CA GLY A 20 -11.06 -7.96 3.78
C GLY A 20 -10.60 -8.55 2.44
N ASN A 21 -10.75 -7.84 1.32
CA ASN A 21 -10.24 -8.33 0.03
C ASN A 21 -8.73 -8.14 -0.03
N VAL A 22 -7.99 -9.19 -0.40
CA VAL A 22 -6.55 -9.13 -0.61
C VAL A 22 -6.25 -8.45 -1.94
N LEU A 23 -5.41 -7.42 -1.91
CA LEU A 23 -4.95 -6.69 -3.09
C LEU A 23 -3.59 -7.19 -3.59
N GLY A 24 -2.75 -7.71 -2.69
CA GLY A 24 -1.43 -8.25 -3.03
C GLY A 24 -0.38 -7.90 -1.98
N THR A 25 0.87 -7.79 -2.41
CA THR A 25 2.03 -7.49 -1.55
C THR A 25 2.51 -6.05 -1.74
N LEU A 26 2.72 -5.33 -0.64
CA LEU A 26 3.24 -3.96 -0.67
C LEU A 26 4.72 -3.97 -1.09
N GLU A 27 5.04 -3.41 -2.25
CA GLU A 27 6.42 -3.32 -2.76
C GLU A 27 7.03 -1.92 -2.61
N GLU A 28 6.21 -0.87 -2.56
CA GLU A 28 6.71 0.50 -2.43
C GLU A 28 5.67 1.45 -1.85
N VAL A 29 6.16 2.52 -1.22
CA VAL A 29 5.36 3.69 -0.83
C VAL A 29 5.85 4.90 -1.62
N VAL A 30 4.93 5.72 -2.12
CA VAL A 30 5.27 6.93 -2.86
C VAL A 30 4.90 8.15 -2.04
N ILE A 31 5.86 9.05 -1.91
CA ILE A 31 5.74 10.31 -1.18
C ILE A 31 5.59 11.44 -2.19
N ASP A 32 4.66 12.35 -1.93
CA ASP A 32 4.58 13.62 -2.62
C ASP A 32 5.70 14.53 -2.11
N THR A 33 6.62 14.93 -2.99
CA THR A 33 7.80 15.71 -2.59
C THR A 33 7.49 17.17 -2.28
N GLU A 34 6.31 17.67 -2.64
CA GLU A 34 5.88 19.03 -2.33
C GLU A 34 5.29 19.11 -0.91
N THR A 35 4.46 18.13 -0.53
CA THR A 35 3.79 18.11 0.78
C THR A 35 4.49 17.24 1.83
N GLY A 36 5.32 16.30 1.40
CA GLY A 36 5.93 15.27 2.25
C GLY A 36 4.96 14.14 2.65
N GLU A 37 3.72 14.15 2.15
CA GLU A 37 2.70 13.16 2.50
C GLU A 37 2.79 11.91 1.64
N MET A 38 2.35 10.77 2.17
CA MET A 38 2.24 9.55 1.37
C MET A 38 1.08 9.67 0.38
N LYS A 39 1.38 9.57 -0.90
CA LYS A 39 0.43 9.80 -2.00
C LYS A 39 -0.32 8.53 -2.39
N TYR A 40 0.42 7.43 -2.56
CA TYR A 40 -0.12 6.11 -2.90
C TYR A 40 0.89 5.01 -2.56
N ILE A 41 0.42 3.76 -2.56
CA ILE A 41 1.26 2.56 -2.45
C ILE A 41 1.29 1.81 -3.78
N LEU A 42 2.37 1.04 -3.98
CA LEU A 42 2.53 0.16 -5.12
C LEU A 42 2.47 -1.29 -4.65
N VAL A 43 1.51 -2.02 -5.22
CA VAL A 43 1.16 -3.37 -4.78
C VAL A 43 1.35 -4.35 -5.92
N ARG A 44 2.08 -5.43 -5.65
CA ARG A 44 2.18 -6.59 -6.53
C ARG A 44 1.01 -7.51 -6.26
N GLY A 45 0.07 -7.59 -7.19
CA GLY A 45 -1.09 -8.48 -7.10
C GLY A 45 -1.28 -9.26 -8.40
N ASP A 46 -1.97 -10.38 -8.32
CA ASP A 46 -2.17 -11.29 -9.45
C ASP A 46 -3.25 -10.79 -10.42
N ASN A 47 -4.21 -9.97 -9.94
CA ASN A 47 -5.30 -9.45 -10.78
C ASN A 47 -5.76 -8.05 -10.35
N PRO A 48 -4.97 -6.99 -10.63
CA PRO A 48 -5.28 -5.62 -10.25
C PRO A 48 -6.32 -4.96 -11.17
N VAL A 49 -7.52 -5.54 -11.24
CA VAL A 49 -8.60 -5.08 -12.12
C VAL A 49 -8.95 -3.62 -11.83
N GLY A 50 -8.94 -2.81 -12.88
CA GLY A 50 -9.31 -1.39 -12.81
C GLY A 50 -8.25 -0.47 -12.19
N GLN A 51 -7.06 -0.99 -11.85
CA GLN A 51 -5.97 -0.17 -11.34
C GLN A 51 -5.01 0.27 -12.44
N LYS A 52 -4.41 1.45 -12.26
CA LYS A 52 -3.26 1.86 -13.05
C LYS A 52 -2.07 0.96 -12.68
N ILE A 53 -1.36 0.48 -13.68
CA ILE A 53 -0.16 -0.35 -13.52
C ILE A 53 1.08 0.48 -13.86
N ASP A 54 2.10 0.39 -13.03
CA ASP A 54 3.39 1.05 -13.29
C ASP A 54 4.30 0.22 -14.23
N SER A 55 5.46 0.77 -14.59
CA SER A 55 6.40 0.10 -15.50
C SER A 55 7.01 -1.19 -14.96
N LYS A 56 6.82 -1.49 -13.66
CA LYS A 56 7.29 -2.73 -13.01
C LYS A 56 6.17 -3.75 -12.83
N GLY A 57 4.97 -3.48 -13.32
CA GLY A 57 3.82 -4.38 -13.17
C GLY A 57 3.14 -4.31 -11.80
N ARG A 58 3.28 -3.19 -11.08
CA ARG A 58 2.66 -2.98 -9.76
C ARG A 58 1.42 -2.11 -9.92
N ALA A 59 0.37 -2.44 -9.18
CA ALA A 59 -0.85 -1.66 -9.13
C ALA A 59 -0.69 -0.45 -8.20
N VAL A 60 -1.18 0.69 -8.66
CA VAL A 60 -1.18 1.95 -7.93
C VAL A 60 -2.46 2.05 -7.10
N TYR A 61 -2.35 2.08 -5.77
CA TYR A 61 -3.50 2.26 -4.88
C TYR A 61 -3.38 3.57 -4.10
N SER A 62 -4.32 4.48 -4.35
CA SER A 62 -4.60 5.61 -3.47
C SER A 62 -5.43 5.14 -2.28
N PHE A 63 -5.28 5.82 -1.14
CA PHE A 63 -6.01 5.50 0.08
C PHE A 63 -6.21 6.78 0.89
N SER A 64 -7.29 6.85 1.66
CA SER A 64 -7.52 7.92 2.62
C SER A 64 -6.96 7.57 3.99
N ARG A 65 -6.92 6.28 4.31
CA ARG A 65 -6.43 5.77 5.58
C ARG A 65 -5.69 4.45 5.38
N MET A 66 -4.63 4.28 6.16
CA MET A 66 -3.83 3.06 6.22
C MET A 66 -3.72 2.60 7.68
N ILE A 67 -4.08 1.35 7.95
CA ILE A 67 -3.94 0.72 9.26
C ILE A 67 -2.93 -0.41 9.13
N VAL A 68 -1.87 -0.37 9.94
CA VAL A 68 -0.77 -1.33 9.87
C VAL A 68 -0.93 -2.37 10.97
N GLY A 69 -1.12 -3.62 10.57
CA GLY A 69 -1.09 -4.78 11.44
C GLY A 69 0.28 -5.46 11.44
N ASP A 70 0.38 -6.60 12.13
CA ASP A 70 1.62 -7.36 12.23
C ASP A 70 2.08 -7.95 10.87
N LYS A 71 1.14 -8.47 10.07
CA LYS A 71 1.44 -9.09 8.76
C LYS A 71 0.78 -8.40 7.57
N ASN A 72 -0.16 -7.50 7.83
CA ASN A 72 -0.96 -6.88 6.80
C ASN A 72 -1.04 -5.35 6.95
N VAL A 73 -1.49 -4.72 5.88
CA VAL A 73 -1.84 -3.32 5.80
C VAL A 73 -3.25 -3.23 5.26
N THR A 74 -4.15 -2.61 6.02
CA THR A 74 -5.53 -2.37 5.58
C THR A 74 -5.63 -0.94 5.05
N VAL A 75 -6.14 -0.79 3.83
CA VAL A 75 -6.41 0.51 3.19
C VAL A 75 -7.91 0.74 2.98
N SER A 76 -8.34 1.99 3.11
CA SER A 76 -9.71 2.46 2.83
C SER A 76 -9.73 3.81 2.15
#